data_AF-C7FPY0-F1
#
_entry.id   AF-C7FPY0-F1
#
_cell.length_a   1.000
_cell.length_b   1.000
_cell.length_c   1.000
_cell.angle_alpha   90.00
_cell.angle_beta   90.00
_cell.angle_gamma   90.00
#
_symmetry.space_group_name_H-M   'P 1'
#
loop_
_entity.id
_entity.type
_entity.pdbx_description
1 polymer ?
#
loop_
_entity_poly.entity_id
_entity_poly.type
_entity_poly.pdbx_seq_one_letter_code
_entity_poly.pdbx_strand_id
1 'polypeptide(L)'
;LRFRQIQREFRLALSETAPVYTMTPEDVDLTLNWGRISNVLPEYRGEDSVRVGRISFNNISAILGTVAVILNCHHQGTRSVRYVNEEMQPECQISGDRPVIKINNTLWESNTAAAFLNRKSQSLYTTGE
;
A
#
# COMPACT_ATOMS: atom_id res chain seq x y z
N LEU A 1 13.24 4.82 -5.47
CA LEU A 1 12.78 3.99 -6.62
C LEU A 1 11.30 3.66 -6.52
N ARG A 2 10.86 2.88 -5.52
CA ARG A 2 9.46 2.46 -5.36
C ARG A 2 8.47 3.63 -5.24
N PHE A 3 8.84 4.63 -4.43
CA PHE A 3 7.99 5.77 -4.09
C PHE A 3 8.54 7.05 -4.70
N ARG A 4 7.72 7.71 -5.53
CA ARG A 4 7.98 9.04 -6.10
C ARG A 4 7.98 10.13 -5.02
N GLN A 5 7.24 9.92 -3.93
CA GLN A 5 7.22 10.79 -2.75
C GLN A 5 8.63 10.97 -2.16
N ILE A 6 9.25 9.86 -1.74
CA ILE A 6 10.60 9.84 -1.19
C ILE A 6 11.61 10.40 -2.19
N GLN A 7 11.46 10.10 -3.49
CA GLN A 7 12.31 10.70 -4.52
C GLN A 7 12.18 12.24 -4.54
N ARG A 8 10.95 12.76 -4.49
CA ARG A 8 10.68 14.20 -4.51
C ARG A 8 11.21 14.91 -3.27
N GLU A 9 11.17 14.28 -2.11
CA GLU A 9 11.57 14.86 -0.83
C GLU A 9 13.09 14.76 -0.62
N PHE A 10 13.66 13.58 -0.83
CA PHE A 10 15.11 13.36 -0.66
C PHE A 10 15.95 14.19 -1.64
N ARG A 11 15.46 14.45 -2.87
CA ARG A 11 16.24 15.22 -3.87
C ARG A 11 16.66 16.61 -3.37
N LEU A 12 15.94 17.19 -2.41
CA LEU A 12 16.27 18.50 -1.85
C LEU A 12 17.63 18.46 -1.13
N ALA A 13 17.95 17.34 -0.48
CA ALA A 13 19.23 17.15 0.21
C ALA A 13 20.45 17.12 -0.74
N LEU A 14 20.20 16.97 -2.05
CA LEU A 14 21.22 16.98 -3.10
C LEU A 14 21.41 18.37 -3.73
N SER A 15 20.67 19.39 -3.29
CA SER A 15 20.84 20.75 -3.76
C SER A 15 22.06 21.43 -3.13
N GLU A 16 22.49 22.56 -3.69
CA GLU A 16 23.64 23.34 -3.19
C GLU A 16 23.50 23.76 -1.73
N THR A 17 22.27 23.95 -1.25
CA THR A 17 21.99 24.29 0.15
C THR A 17 22.18 23.11 1.12
N ALA A 18 22.36 21.89 0.59
CA ALA A 18 22.59 20.65 1.32
C ALA A 18 21.69 20.47 2.57
N PRO A 19 20.36 20.64 2.47
CA PRO A 19 19.47 20.46 3.60
C PRO A 19 19.40 18.99 4.02
N VAL A 20 19.02 18.73 5.27
CA VAL A 20 18.83 17.36 5.76
C VAL A 20 17.43 16.88 5.39
N TYR A 21 17.35 15.74 4.71
CA TYR A 21 16.10 14.98 4.59
C TYR A 21 15.91 14.12 5.84
N THR A 22 14.77 14.29 6.49
CA THR A 22 14.34 13.45 7.62
C THR A 22 13.15 12.61 7.16
N MET A 23 13.34 11.29 7.15
CA MET A 23 12.28 10.36 6.73
C MET A 23 11.09 10.45 7.69
N THR A 24 9.91 10.75 7.15
CA THR A 24 8.70 10.94 7.94
C THR A 24 8.07 9.59 8.31
N PRO A 25 7.22 9.55 9.35
CA PRO A 25 6.40 8.36 9.64
C PRO A 25 5.54 7.92 8.44
N GLU A 26 5.09 8.87 7.62
CA GLU A 26 4.32 8.60 6.40
C GLU A 26 5.18 7.90 5.34
N ASP A 27 6.46 8.29 5.20
CA ASP A 27 7.40 7.60 4.31
C ASP A 27 7.68 6.18 4.78
N VAL A 28 7.85 5.99 6.10
CA VAL A 28 7.97 4.66 6.72
C VAL A 28 6.73 3.82 6.41
N ASP A 29 5.54 4.36 6.67
CA ASP A 29 4.27 3.67 6.42
C ASP A 29 4.12 3.27 4.94
N LEU A 30 4.55 4.11 3.99
CA LEU A 30 4.57 3.75 2.58
C LEU A 30 5.45 2.53 2.31
N THR A 31 6.68 2.52 2.86
CA THR A 31 7.61 1.41 2.64
C THR A 31 7.11 0.09 3.22
N LEU A 32 6.47 0.13 4.40
CA LEU A 32 5.90 -1.03 5.06
C LEU A 32 4.64 -1.57 4.34
N ASN A 33 3.96 -0.74 3.55
CA ASN A 33 2.76 -1.13 2.81
C ASN A 33 3.02 -1.43 1.31
N TRP A 34 4.28 -1.49 0.87
CA TRP A 34 4.61 -1.64 -0.55
C TRP A 34 4.01 -2.88 -1.22
N GLY A 35 4.05 -4.04 -0.56
CA GLY A 35 3.46 -5.29 -1.09
C GLY A 35 1.94 -5.18 -1.26
N ARG A 36 1.26 -4.64 -0.25
CA ARG A 36 -0.19 -4.40 -0.25
C ARG A 36 -0.62 -3.41 -1.33
N ILE A 37 0.11 -2.29 -1.45
CA ILE A 37 -0.12 -1.29 -2.50
C ILE A 37 0.06 -1.94 -3.88
N SER A 38 1.08 -2.79 -4.04
CA SER A 38 1.34 -3.48 -5.30
C SER A 38 0.24 -4.45 -5.71
N ASN A 39 -0.50 -5.02 -4.75
CA ASN A 39 -1.63 -5.90 -5.02
C ASN A 39 -2.93 -5.15 -5.36
N VAL A 40 -3.07 -3.90 -4.90
CA VAL A 40 -4.30 -3.10 -5.05
C VAL A 40 -4.27 -2.23 -6.31
N LEU A 41 -3.16 -1.54 -6.58
CA LEU A 41 -3.09 -0.58 -7.68
C LEU A 41 -3.33 -1.16 -9.08
N PRO A 42 -2.97 -2.42 -9.40
CA PRO A 42 -3.33 -3.04 -10.67
C PRO A 42 -4.84 -3.12 -10.93
N GLU A 43 -5.66 -3.08 -9.89
CA GLU A 43 -7.12 -3.17 -9.97
C GLU A 43 -7.81 -1.80 -10.06
N TYR A 44 -7.06 -0.69 -10.04
CA TYR A 44 -7.61 0.66 -10.21
C TYR A 44 -8.20 0.84 -11.61
N ARG A 45 -9.44 1.34 -11.70
CA ARG A 45 -10.21 1.56 -12.95
C ARG A 45 -10.84 2.96 -13.01
N GLY A 46 -10.33 3.91 -12.23
CA GLY A 46 -10.84 5.28 -12.18
C GLY A 46 -11.78 5.55 -10.99
N GLU A 47 -11.66 4.78 -9.91
CA GLU A 47 -12.27 5.10 -8.62
C GLU A 47 -11.83 6.48 -8.11
N ASP A 48 -12.67 7.12 -7.29
CA ASP A 48 -12.40 8.46 -6.75
C ASP A 48 -11.19 8.43 -5.80
N SER A 49 -11.05 7.36 -5.02
CA SER A 49 -9.94 7.19 -4.09
C SER A 49 -9.54 5.72 -3.90
N VAL A 50 -8.35 5.50 -3.34
CA VAL A 50 -7.80 4.18 -3.02
C VAL A 50 -7.38 4.13 -1.55
N ARG A 51 -7.71 3.03 -0.87
CA ARG A 51 -7.45 2.81 0.57
C ARG A 51 -6.73 1.48 0.80
N VAL A 52 -5.52 1.55 1.35
CA VAL A 52 -4.70 0.38 1.69
C VAL A 52 -4.19 0.51 3.13
N GLY A 53 -4.88 -0.14 4.06
CA GLY A 53 -4.63 0.00 5.50
C GLY A 53 -4.71 1.48 5.94
N ARG A 54 -3.56 2.02 6.32
CA ARG A 54 -3.43 3.42 6.74
C ARG A 54 -3.33 4.38 5.53
N ILE A 55 -2.83 3.92 4.38
CA ILE A 55 -2.53 4.74 3.21
C ILE A 55 -3.80 5.12 2.43
N SER A 56 -3.96 6.41 2.13
CA SER A 56 -5.05 6.94 1.32
C SER A 56 -4.52 7.69 0.10
N PHE A 57 -5.06 7.40 -1.08
CA PHE A 57 -4.85 8.20 -2.28
C PHE A 57 -6.19 8.77 -2.72
N ASN A 58 -6.36 10.09 -2.64
CA ASN A 58 -7.65 10.74 -2.85
C ASN A 58 -7.95 11.06 -4.33
N ASN A 59 -7.04 10.71 -5.24
CA ASN A 59 -7.17 10.83 -6.70
C ASN A 59 -5.94 10.21 -7.38
N ILE A 60 -5.97 10.11 -8.71
CA ILE A 60 -4.85 9.60 -9.52
C ILE A 60 -3.56 10.41 -9.36
N SER A 61 -3.66 11.74 -9.19
CA SER A 61 -2.50 12.60 -8.99
C SER A 61 -1.79 12.30 -7.66
N ALA A 62 -2.53 11.89 -6.62
CA ALA A 62 -1.95 11.42 -5.36
C ALA A 62 -1.24 10.06 -5.54
N ILE A 63 -1.85 9.13 -6.29
CA ILE A 63 -1.21 7.83 -6.62
C ILE A 63 0.12 8.08 -7.34
N LEU A 64 0.09 8.86 -8.42
CA LEU A 64 1.29 9.20 -9.19
C LEU A 64 2.24 10.11 -8.39
N GLY A 65 1.75 10.97 -7.51
CA GLY A 65 2.58 11.79 -6.64
C GLY A 65 3.39 10.97 -5.64
N THR A 66 2.92 9.76 -5.31
CA THR A 66 3.49 8.94 -4.24
C THR A 66 4.17 7.66 -4.73
N VAL A 67 3.58 6.92 -5.66
CA VAL A 67 4.05 5.59 -6.10
C VAL A 67 4.62 5.68 -7.52
N ALA A 68 5.78 5.07 -7.73
CA ALA A 68 6.44 4.98 -9.03
C ALA A 68 6.54 3.55 -9.55
N VAL A 69 6.94 2.61 -8.69
CA VAL A 69 7.18 1.21 -9.06
C VAL A 69 6.51 0.28 -8.04
N ILE A 70 5.75 -0.69 -8.54
CA ILE A 70 5.10 -1.75 -7.77
C ILE A 70 5.68 -3.12 -8.13
N LEU A 71 5.43 -4.11 -7.27
CA LEU A 71 5.68 -5.52 -7.62
C LEU A 71 4.76 -5.96 -8.76
N ASN A 72 5.17 -7.02 -9.47
CA ASN A 72 4.27 -7.74 -10.35
C ASN A 72 3.52 -8.81 -9.55
N CYS A 73 2.24 -8.57 -9.25
CA CYS A 73 1.39 -9.45 -8.46
C CYS A 73 0.48 -10.37 -9.31
N HIS A 74 0.59 -10.36 -10.64
CA HIS A 74 -0.29 -11.13 -11.53
C HIS A 74 0.12 -12.61 -11.69
N HIS A 75 1.34 -12.98 -11.28
CA HIS A 75 1.83 -14.34 -11.41
C HIS A 75 2.21 -14.89 -10.04
N GLN A 76 1.37 -15.76 -9.49
CA GLN A 76 1.73 -16.58 -8.32
C GLN A 76 2.57 -17.81 -8.70
N GLY A 77 2.98 -17.94 -9.97
CA GLY A 77 3.46 -19.22 -10.53
C GLY A 77 4.88 -19.29 -11.09
N THR A 78 5.62 -18.20 -11.28
CA THR A 78 6.98 -18.30 -11.87
C THR A 78 7.99 -17.43 -11.17
N ARG A 79 8.91 -18.13 -10.50
CA ARG A 79 10.16 -17.62 -9.93
C ARG A 79 10.91 -16.78 -10.98
N SER A 80 11.04 -15.47 -10.76
CA SER A 80 11.81 -14.55 -11.63
C SER A 80 13.33 -14.70 -11.42
N VAL A 81 14.11 -14.69 -12.51
CA VAL A 81 15.48 -15.24 -12.68
C VAL A 81 16.61 -14.48 -11.93
N ARG A 82 16.34 -13.79 -10.82
CA ARG A 82 17.40 -13.22 -9.96
C ARG A 82 17.01 -13.35 -8.49
N TYR A 83 17.11 -14.58 -7.99
CA TYR A 83 17.03 -14.91 -6.57
C TYR A 83 18.32 -14.52 -5.87
N VAL A 84 18.34 -13.35 -5.25
CA VAL A 84 19.36 -13.00 -4.27
C VAL A 84 18.64 -12.87 -2.93
N ASN A 85 18.78 -13.92 -2.11
CA ASN A 85 18.33 -14.11 -0.74
C ASN A 85 16.83 -14.43 -0.53
N GLU A 86 16.57 -15.64 -0.01
CA GLU A 86 15.25 -16.25 0.24
C GLU A 86 14.60 -15.85 1.59
N GLU A 87 15.24 -15.01 2.41
CA GLU A 87 14.83 -14.89 3.82
C GLU A 87 13.67 -13.93 4.12
N MET A 88 13.30 -13.00 3.23
CA MET A 88 12.11 -12.14 3.41
C MET A 88 11.79 -11.37 2.11
N GLN A 89 10.91 -11.93 1.29
CA GLN A 89 10.42 -11.22 0.12
C GLN A 89 9.14 -10.45 0.47
N PRO A 90 8.95 -9.23 -0.04
CA PRO A 90 7.68 -8.53 0.12
C PRO A 90 6.61 -9.28 -0.67
N GLU A 91 5.65 -9.85 0.04
CA GLU A 91 4.57 -10.63 -0.54
C GLU A 91 3.41 -9.72 -0.97
N CYS A 92 2.84 -9.99 -2.15
CA CYS A 92 1.65 -9.28 -2.64
C CYS A 92 0.39 -9.66 -1.86
N GLN A 93 0.29 -10.92 -1.44
CA GLN A 93 -0.89 -11.46 -0.78
C GLN A 93 -0.60 -11.67 0.70
N ILE A 94 -1.38 -11.04 1.57
CA ILE A 94 -1.34 -11.30 3.02
C ILE A 94 -2.20 -12.52 3.36
N SER A 95 -3.44 -12.54 2.89
CA SER A 95 -4.41 -13.62 3.13
C SER A 95 -5.62 -13.44 2.22
N GLY A 96 -6.25 -14.55 1.80
CA GLY A 96 -7.37 -14.55 0.87
C GLY A 96 -6.95 -14.24 -0.58
N ASP A 97 -7.83 -14.53 -1.53
CA ASP A 97 -7.60 -14.44 -2.97
C ASP A 97 -8.11 -13.14 -3.61
N ARG A 98 -8.91 -12.36 -2.88
CA ARG A 98 -9.52 -11.12 -3.37
C ARG A 98 -8.67 -9.89 -3.02
N PRO A 99 -8.02 -9.19 -3.98
CA PRO A 99 -7.18 -8.03 -3.68
C PRO A 99 -7.98 -6.82 -3.18
N VAL A 100 -9.14 -6.57 -3.81
CA VAL A 100 -9.89 -5.32 -3.63
C VAL A 100 -11.41 -5.50 -3.51
N ILE A 101 -12.04 -4.52 -2.84
CA ILE A 101 -13.47 -4.30 -2.78
C ILE A 101 -13.75 -2.83 -3.09
N LYS A 102 -14.65 -2.57 -4.05
CA LYS A 102 -15.14 -1.21 -4.30
C LYS A 102 -16.28 -0.87 -3.34
N ILE A 103 -16.12 0.19 -2.55
CA ILE A 103 -17.11 0.67 -1.56
C ILE A 103 -17.29 2.17 -1.79
N ASN A 104 -18.49 2.64 -2.13
CA ASN A 104 -18.81 4.06 -2.37
C ASN A 104 -17.79 4.77 -3.27
N ASN A 105 -17.55 4.18 -4.44
CA ASN A 105 -16.55 4.63 -5.43
C ASN A 105 -15.10 4.78 -4.91
N THR A 106 -14.78 4.15 -3.78
CA THR A 106 -13.42 4.01 -3.25
C THR A 106 -12.95 2.58 -3.41
N LEU A 107 -11.72 2.39 -3.91
CA LEU A 107 -11.07 1.09 -4.02
C LEU A 107 -10.39 0.74 -2.70
N TRP A 108 -10.96 -0.19 -1.95
CA TRP A 108 -10.39 -0.67 -0.68
C TRP A 108 -9.62 -1.96 -0.91
N GLU A 109 -8.48 -2.10 -0.22
CA GLU A 109 -7.90 -3.42 0.01
C GLU A 109 -8.88 -4.30 0.81
N SER A 110 -9.15 -5.52 0.32
CA SER A 110 -10.11 -6.42 0.96
C SER A 110 -9.77 -6.71 2.42
N ASN A 111 -8.49 -6.95 2.75
CA ASN A 111 -8.07 -7.26 4.11
C ASN A 111 -8.30 -6.07 5.05
N THR A 112 -8.13 -4.83 4.58
CA THR A 112 -8.48 -3.63 5.35
C THR A 112 -9.97 -3.57 5.64
N ALA A 113 -10.81 -3.78 4.63
CA ALA A 113 -12.27 -3.82 4.80
C ALA A 113 -12.71 -4.97 5.72
N ALA A 114 -12.13 -6.15 5.59
CA ALA A 114 -12.44 -7.31 6.43
C ALA A 114 -12.02 -7.08 7.89
N ALA A 115 -10.83 -6.53 8.13
CA ALA A 115 -10.35 -6.18 9.47
C ALA A 115 -11.24 -5.13 10.15
N PHE A 116 -11.92 -4.31 9.35
CA PHE A 116 -13.11 -3.48 9.56
C PHE A 116 -14.41 -4.10 10.07
N LEU A 117 -14.84 -5.12 9.35
CA LEU A 117 -16.20 -5.62 9.33
C LEU A 117 -16.35 -6.92 10.11
N ASN A 118 -15.26 -7.42 10.70
CA ASN A 118 -15.23 -8.64 11.50
C ASN A 118 -15.66 -8.46 12.97
N ARG A 119 -16.26 -7.32 13.33
CA ARG A 119 -16.76 -7.09 14.70
C ARG A 119 -18.15 -7.71 14.86
N LYS A 120 -18.31 -8.62 15.83
CA LYS A 120 -19.65 -9.00 16.35
C LYS A 120 -20.36 -7.78 16.93
N SER A 121 -21.67 -7.91 17.19
CA SER A 121 -22.47 -6.83 17.79
C SER A 121 -21.75 -6.19 18.97
N GLN A 122 -21.69 -4.86 18.98
CA GLN A 122 -21.01 -4.10 20.03
C GLN A 122 -21.57 -4.43 21.41
N SER A 123 -22.88 -4.68 21.52
CA SER A 123 -23.52 -5.10 22.78
C SER A 123 -22.86 -6.36 23.36
N LEU A 124 -22.57 -7.35 22.53
CA LEU A 124 -21.94 -8.62 22.93
C LEU A 124 -20.44 -8.49 23.25
N TYR A 125 -19.81 -7.35 22.95
CA TYR A 125 -18.44 -7.05 23.37
C TYR A 125 -18.40 -6.28 24.69
N THR A 126 -19.36 -5.39 24.91
CA THR A 126 -19.36 -4.51 26.08
C THR A 126 -20.03 -5.12 27.30
N THR A 127 -20.92 -6.11 27.11
CA THR A 127 -21.65 -6.76 28.21
C THR A 127 -21.31 -8.24 28.39
N GLY A 128 -20.38 -8.78 27.60
CA GLY A 128 -19.86 -10.14 27.81
C GLY A 128 -18.63 -10.06 28.71
N GLU A 129 -18.72 -10.64 29.90
CA GLU A 129 -17.54 -10.96 30.72
C GLU A 129 -16.67 -12.04 30.04
#